data_AF-A0A3G8QSK2-F1
#
_entry.id   AF-A0A3G8QSK2-F1
#
_cell.length_a   1.000
_cell.length_b   1.000
_cell.length_c   1.000
_cell.angle_alpha   90.00
_cell.angle_beta   90.00
_cell.angle_gamma   90.00
#
_symmetry.space_group_name_H-M   'P 1'
#
loop_
_entity.id
_entity.type
_entity.pdbx_description
1 polymer ?
#
loop_
_entity_poly.entity_id
_entity_poly.type
_entity_poly.pdbx_seq_one_letter_code
_entity_poly.pdbx_strand_id
1 'polypeptide(L)'
;MTAETEEFRARDVLLRLDRVQRAIHAAEAEATTEDQRAAIASLDTMQQFLTLATDAQSWLVDGHGALREVYTHLDERELDDAADDIERVETASEEVNEPTATIEEEMDVESASVTDAIDADEYEAKVTQLTDEASTLENLGTDATDIHDGVSLIEEAREEEGEGRYDEAADTADRAYELLSDVEDRLDDRLSDLPDRAEAFEDIADDLMDLASSRAAEAEVIYDSNS
;
A
#
# COMPACT_ATOMS: atom_id res chain seq x y z
N MET A 1 -3.57 -12.92 -7.39
CA MET A 1 -3.45 -11.50 -7.80
C MET A 1 -2.92 -10.78 -6.60
N THR A 2 -1.91 -9.96 -6.82
CA THR A 2 -1.16 -9.19 -5.83
C THR A 2 -1.13 -7.72 -6.24
N ALA A 3 -0.61 -6.86 -5.38
CA ALA A 3 -0.47 -5.42 -5.64
C ALA A 3 0.31 -5.08 -6.93
N GLU A 4 1.21 -5.95 -7.41
CA GLU A 4 1.98 -5.74 -8.66
C GLU A 4 1.13 -5.92 -9.95
N THR A 5 -0.13 -6.34 -9.85
CA THR A 5 -0.91 -6.78 -11.02
C THR A 5 -1.40 -5.60 -11.90
N GLU A 6 -0.67 -5.29 -12.98
CA GLU A 6 -1.04 -4.20 -13.92
C GLU A 6 -2.30 -4.47 -14.80
N GLU A 7 -2.67 -5.74 -15.02
CA GLU A 7 -3.79 -6.09 -15.91
C GLU A 7 -5.15 -6.18 -15.19
N PHE A 8 -5.21 -5.91 -13.89
CA PHE A 8 -6.45 -6.08 -13.12
C PHE A 8 -7.50 -5.04 -13.50
N ARG A 9 -8.62 -5.50 -14.06
CA ARG A 9 -9.74 -4.63 -14.46
C ARG A 9 -10.84 -4.66 -13.40
N ALA A 10 -10.61 -4.03 -12.25
CA ALA A 10 -11.57 -3.93 -11.14
C ALA A 10 -12.97 -3.54 -11.64
N ARG A 11 -13.05 -2.52 -12.50
CA ARG A 11 -14.32 -2.07 -13.10
C ARG A 11 -15.08 -3.17 -13.84
N ASP A 12 -14.40 -4.02 -14.61
CA ASP A 12 -15.05 -5.10 -15.35
C ASP A 12 -15.58 -6.19 -14.41
N VAL A 13 -14.86 -6.44 -13.30
CA VAL A 13 -15.27 -7.36 -12.23
C VAL A 13 -16.48 -6.83 -11.47
N LEU A 14 -16.43 -5.57 -11.00
CA LEU A 14 -17.52 -4.91 -10.30
C LEU A 14 -18.80 -4.84 -11.14
N LEU A 15 -18.68 -4.55 -12.45
CA LEU A 15 -19.84 -4.58 -13.37
C LEU A 15 -20.46 -5.97 -13.53
N ARG A 16 -19.70 -7.04 -13.34
CA ARG A 16 -20.23 -8.40 -13.32
C ARG A 16 -20.88 -8.71 -11.97
N LEU A 17 -20.28 -8.28 -10.87
CA LEU A 17 -20.81 -8.47 -9.51
C LEU A 17 -22.13 -7.73 -9.30
N ASP A 18 -22.30 -6.51 -9.83
CA ASP A 18 -23.59 -5.79 -9.83
C ASP A 18 -24.70 -6.58 -10.55
N ARG A 19 -24.37 -7.30 -11.63
CA ARG A 19 -25.35 -8.17 -12.30
C ARG A 19 -25.70 -9.39 -11.46
N VAL A 20 -24.73 -9.95 -10.74
CA VAL A 20 -24.94 -11.07 -9.82
C VAL A 20 -25.83 -10.64 -8.66
N GLN A 21 -25.57 -9.48 -8.05
CA GLN A 21 -26.38 -8.92 -6.96
C GLN A 21 -27.84 -8.75 -7.38
N ARG A 22 -28.10 -8.22 -8.59
CA ARG A 22 -29.46 -8.11 -9.14
C ARG A 22 -30.14 -9.48 -9.31
N ALA A 23 -29.38 -10.50 -9.70
CA ALA A 23 -29.91 -11.86 -9.84
C ALA A 23 -30.21 -12.49 -8.47
N ILE A 24 -29.36 -12.24 -7.46
CA ILE A 24 -29.57 -12.67 -6.07
C ILE A 24 -30.86 -12.07 -5.52
N HIS A 25 -31.06 -10.75 -5.64
CA HIS A 25 -32.30 -10.10 -5.21
C HIS A 25 -33.56 -10.62 -5.92
N ALA A 26 -33.46 -10.94 -7.22
CA ALA A 26 -34.57 -11.55 -7.95
C ALA A 26 -34.88 -12.96 -7.41
N ALA A 27 -33.85 -13.77 -7.15
CA ALA A 27 -33.99 -15.10 -6.57
C ALA A 27 -34.58 -15.06 -5.15
N GLU A 28 -34.20 -14.05 -4.34
CA GLU A 28 -34.72 -13.83 -2.99
C GLU A 28 -36.24 -13.63 -2.99
N ALA A 29 -36.75 -12.84 -3.93
CA ALA A 29 -38.19 -12.61 -4.10
C ALA A 29 -38.98 -13.87 -4.52
N GLU A 30 -38.30 -14.85 -5.13
CA GLU A 30 -38.89 -16.09 -5.63
C GLU A 30 -38.67 -17.30 -4.70
N ALA A 31 -37.85 -17.16 -3.65
CA ALA A 31 -37.48 -18.25 -2.77
C ALA A 31 -38.63 -18.72 -1.88
N THR A 32 -39.02 -19.99 -2.05
CA THR A 32 -40.16 -20.59 -1.32
C THR A 32 -39.74 -21.55 -0.22
N THR A 33 -38.55 -22.13 -0.32
CA THR A 33 -38.04 -23.14 0.63
C THR A 33 -36.91 -22.57 1.52
N GLU A 34 -36.67 -23.21 2.66
CA GLU A 34 -35.55 -22.85 3.55
C GLU A 34 -34.20 -23.09 2.88
N ASP A 35 -34.04 -24.22 2.16
CA ASP A 35 -32.83 -24.54 1.40
C ASP A 35 -32.51 -23.47 0.34
N GLN A 36 -33.53 -22.96 -0.37
CA GLN A 36 -33.34 -21.86 -1.33
C GLN A 36 -32.90 -20.57 -0.65
N ARG A 37 -33.48 -20.23 0.52
CA ARG A 37 -33.10 -19.03 1.27
C ARG A 37 -31.67 -19.13 1.82
N ALA A 38 -31.29 -20.30 2.32
CA ALA A 38 -29.92 -20.56 2.78
C ALA A 38 -28.91 -20.40 1.63
N ALA A 39 -29.19 -21.01 0.47
CA ALA A 39 -28.32 -20.88 -0.69
C ALA A 39 -28.21 -19.42 -1.19
N ILE A 40 -29.31 -18.66 -1.18
CA ILE A 40 -29.30 -17.24 -1.58
C ILE A 40 -28.48 -16.40 -0.60
N ALA A 41 -28.64 -16.60 0.71
CA ALA A 41 -27.85 -15.88 1.71
C ALA A 41 -26.34 -16.13 1.53
N SER A 42 -25.94 -17.37 1.25
CA SER A 42 -24.54 -17.67 0.98
C SER A 42 -24.00 -17.03 -0.30
N LEU A 43 -24.80 -17.00 -1.38
CA LEU A 43 -24.42 -16.31 -2.61
C LEU A 43 -24.28 -14.80 -2.40
N ASP A 44 -25.12 -14.21 -1.55
CA ASP A 44 -25.05 -12.81 -1.16
C ASP A 44 -23.74 -12.51 -0.42
N THR A 45 -23.39 -13.33 0.58
CA THR A 45 -22.09 -13.21 1.27
C THR A 45 -20.91 -13.35 0.32
N MET A 46 -20.92 -14.34 -0.58
CA MET A 46 -19.84 -14.51 -1.55
C MET A 46 -19.72 -13.32 -2.51
N GLN A 47 -20.83 -12.77 -2.98
CA GLN A 47 -20.82 -11.59 -3.83
C GLN A 47 -20.28 -10.37 -3.09
N GLN A 48 -20.64 -10.20 -1.82
CA GLN A 48 -20.11 -9.13 -0.97
C GLN A 48 -18.59 -9.27 -0.80
N PHE A 49 -18.10 -10.47 -0.47
CA PHE A 49 -16.67 -10.74 -0.33
C PHE A 49 -15.91 -10.37 -1.61
N LEU A 50 -16.36 -10.90 -2.75
CA LEU A 50 -15.71 -10.64 -4.04
C LEU A 50 -15.71 -9.16 -4.40
N THR A 51 -16.71 -8.40 -3.96
CA THR A 51 -16.77 -6.94 -4.17
C THR A 51 -15.73 -6.23 -3.33
N LEU A 52 -15.74 -6.48 -2.02
CA LEU A 52 -14.77 -5.88 -1.09
C LEU A 52 -13.33 -6.26 -1.44
N ALA A 53 -13.08 -7.53 -1.77
CA ALA A 53 -11.76 -8.01 -2.17
C ALA A 53 -11.31 -7.41 -3.51
N THR A 54 -12.25 -7.14 -4.43
CA THR A 54 -11.95 -6.45 -5.69
C THR A 54 -11.61 -4.98 -5.45
N ASP A 55 -12.35 -4.31 -4.56
CA ASP A 55 -12.12 -2.92 -4.20
C ASP A 55 -10.77 -2.77 -3.48
N ALA A 56 -10.51 -3.59 -2.45
CA ALA A 56 -9.23 -3.63 -1.74
C ALA A 56 -8.05 -3.89 -2.71
N GLN A 57 -8.18 -4.88 -3.59
CA GLN A 57 -7.13 -5.18 -4.57
C GLN A 57 -6.88 -4.02 -5.54
N SER A 58 -7.92 -3.28 -5.93
CA SER A 58 -7.76 -2.12 -6.81
C SER A 58 -6.92 -1.05 -6.13
N TRP A 59 -7.22 -0.73 -4.88
CA TRP A 59 -6.47 0.25 -4.10
C TRP A 59 -5.03 -0.18 -3.84
N LEU A 60 -4.78 -1.46 -3.58
CA LEU A 60 -3.42 -1.99 -3.43
C LEU A 60 -2.59 -1.85 -4.72
N VAL A 61 -3.21 -2.10 -5.89
CA VAL A 61 -2.54 -1.91 -7.18
C VAL A 61 -2.24 -0.42 -7.42
N ASP A 62 -3.21 0.45 -7.16
CA ASP A 62 -3.03 1.89 -7.33
C ASP A 62 -1.97 2.46 -6.36
N GLY A 63 -1.96 2.02 -5.11
CA GLY A 63 -0.98 2.42 -4.09
C GLY A 63 0.43 1.90 -4.37
N HIS A 64 0.57 0.65 -4.80
CA HIS A 64 1.85 0.12 -5.25
C HIS A 64 2.38 0.88 -6.48
N GLY A 65 1.51 1.21 -7.43
CA GLY A 65 1.86 2.06 -8.57
C GLY A 65 2.36 3.44 -8.14
N ALA A 66 1.65 4.08 -7.21
CA ALA A 66 2.05 5.38 -6.66
C ALA A 66 3.40 5.32 -5.93
N LEU A 67 3.69 4.27 -5.14
CA LEU A 67 5.02 4.12 -4.52
C LEU A 67 6.17 4.09 -5.54
N ARG A 68 5.96 3.46 -6.70
CA ARG A 68 6.96 3.46 -7.79
C ARG A 68 7.16 4.86 -8.38
N GLU A 69 6.08 5.63 -8.50
CA GLU A 69 6.13 7.02 -8.96
C GLU A 69 6.86 7.89 -7.92
N VAL A 70 6.56 7.72 -6.61
CA VAL A 70 7.30 8.38 -5.51
C VAL A 70 8.79 8.11 -5.57
N TYR A 71 9.21 6.85 -5.66
CA TYR A 71 10.63 6.50 -5.80
C TYR A 71 11.27 7.22 -7.00
N THR A 72 10.61 7.18 -8.16
CA THR A 72 11.12 7.79 -9.39
C THR A 72 11.32 9.30 -9.21
N HIS A 73 10.32 10.00 -8.69
CA HIS A 73 10.40 11.46 -8.48
C HIS A 73 11.40 11.84 -7.39
N LEU A 74 11.53 11.06 -6.30
CA LEU A 74 12.56 11.31 -5.28
C LEU A 74 13.99 11.03 -5.77
N ASP A 75 14.19 10.02 -6.64
CA ASP A 75 15.49 9.78 -7.28
C ASP A 75 15.88 10.95 -8.21
N GLU A 76 14.90 11.47 -8.96
CA GLU A 76 15.05 12.62 -9.85
C GLU A 76 15.04 13.99 -9.12
N ARG A 77 14.79 14.00 -7.79
CA ARG A 77 14.69 15.19 -6.91
C ARG A 77 13.54 16.14 -7.29
N GLU A 78 12.45 15.58 -7.80
CA GLU A 78 11.21 16.27 -8.12
C GLU A 78 10.28 16.23 -6.89
N LEU A 79 10.62 17.01 -5.85
CA LEU A 79 9.95 16.94 -4.54
C LEU A 79 8.44 17.24 -4.59
N ASP A 80 8.02 18.22 -5.39
CA ASP A 80 6.60 18.56 -5.53
C ASP A 80 5.80 17.41 -6.15
N ASP A 81 6.34 16.77 -7.20
CA ASP A 81 5.69 15.63 -7.86
C ASP A 81 5.71 14.39 -6.94
N ALA A 82 6.80 14.16 -6.22
CA ALA A 82 6.87 13.10 -5.20
C ALA A 82 5.84 13.29 -4.08
N ALA A 83 5.60 14.54 -3.63
CA ALA A 83 4.59 14.83 -2.62
C ALA A 83 3.17 14.54 -3.11
N ASP A 84 2.86 14.87 -4.37
CA ASP A 84 1.57 14.54 -5.00
C ASP A 84 1.36 13.01 -5.06
N ASP A 85 2.40 12.23 -5.34
CA ASP A 85 2.30 10.77 -5.36
C ASP A 85 2.27 10.14 -3.96
N ILE A 86 2.91 10.75 -2.95
CA ILE A 86 2.74 10.36 -1.54
C ILE A 86 1.28 10.52 -1.11
N GLU A 87 0.61 11.63 -1.46
CA GLU A 87 -0.83 11.82 -1.17
C GLU A 87 -1.69 10.71 -1.81
N ARG A 88 -1.28 10.21 -2.99
CA ARG A 88 -1.95 9.08 -3.64
C ARG A 88 -1.71 7.75 -2.91
N VAL A 89 -0.51 7.52 -2.36
CA VAL A 89 -0.22 6.37 -1.50
C VAL A 89 -1.06 6.42 -0.22
N GLU A 90 -1.11 7.58 0.43
CA GLU A 90 -1.93 7.80 1.63
C GLU A 90 -3.41 7.52 1.35
N THR A 91 -3.94 8.08 0.25
CA THR A 91 -5.32 7.83 -0.18
C THR A 91 -5.58 6.34 -0.42
N ALA A 92 -4.67 5.65 -1.12
CA ALA A 92 -4.81 4.21 -1.38
C ALA A 92 -4.76 3.38 -0.09
N SER A 93 -3.90 3.76 0.87
CA SER A 93 -3.80 3.14 2.19
C SER A 93 -5.08 3.33 3.02
N GLU A 94 -5.65 4.54 3.02
CA GLU A 94 -6.92 4.80 3.70
C GLU A 94 -8.07 4.00 3.08
N GLU A 95 -8.15 3.96 1.75
CA GLU A 95 -9.25 3.34 1.02
C GLU A 95 -9.17 1.79 0.98
N VAL A 96 -7.99 1.18 1.15
CA VAL A 96 -7.87 -0.28 1.31
C VAL A 96 -8.27 -0.77 2.70
N ASN A 97 -8.18 0.08 3.73
CA ASN A 97 -8.45 -0.30 5.12
C ASN A 97 -9.93 -0.65 5.36
N GLU A 98 -10.87 0.14 4.84
CA GLU A 98 -12.32 -0.12 5.01
C GLU A 98 -12.75 -1.49 4.46
N PRO A 99 -12.47 -1.86 3.19
CA PRO A 99 -12.88 -3.16 2.66
C PRO A 99 -12.16 -4.31 3.35
N THR A 100 -10.90 -4.15 3.74
CA THR A 100 -10.12 -5.19 4.42
C THR A 100 -10.63 -5.46 5.84
N ALA A 101 -10.90 -4.40 6.61
CA ALA A 101 -11.50 -4.52 7.94
C ALA A 101 -12.90 -5.14 7.87
N THR A 102 -13.70 -4.76 6.89
CA THR A 102 -15.05 -5.34 6.70
C THR A 102 -14.96 -6.85 6.42
N ILE A 103 -14.02 -7.29 5.58
CA ILE A 103 -13.79 -8.71 5.28
C ILE A 103 -13.35 -9.47 6.54
N GLU A 104 -12.46 -8.89 7.34
CA GLU A 104 -11.92 -9.55 8.54
C GLU A 104 -12.94 -9.63 9.68
N GLU A 105 -13.72 -8.55 9.91
CA GLU A 105 -14.58 -8.42 11.08
C GLU A 105 -16.01 -8.92 10.86
N GLU A 106 -16.55 -8.74 9.65
CA GLU A 106 -17.98 -8.94 9.39
C GLU A 106 -18.28 -10.20 8.57
N MET A 107 -17.26 -10.83 7.97
CA MET A 107 -17.47 -11.97 7.08
C MET A 107 -17.04 -13.29 7.74
N ASP A 108 -18.00 -14.16 8.00
CA ASP A 108 -17.77 -15.50 8.55
C ASP A 108 -17.21 -16.44 7.48
N VAL A 109 -16.06 -17.09 7.76
CA VAL A 109 -15.42 -18.09 6.90
C VAL A 109 -16.40 -19.23 6.54
N GLU A 110 -17.29 -19.61 7.46
CA GLU A 110 -18.30 -20.63 7.17
C GLU A 110 -19.28 -20.19 6.08
N SER A 111 -19.53 -18.88 5.94
CA SER A 111 -20.43 -18.33 4.93
C SER A 111 -19.79 -18.24 3.53
N ALA A 112 -18.46 -18.12 3.45
CA ALA A 112 -17.71 -18.19 2.20
C ALA A 112 -17.61 -19.62 1.66
N SER A 113 -17.50 -20.61 2.55
CA SER A 113 -17.31 -22.03 2.20
C SER A 113 -18.54 -22.74 1.57
N VAL A 114 -19.69 -22.07 1.45
CA VAL A 114 -20.96 -22.73 1.06
C VAL A 114 -21.07 -22.94 -0.46
N THR A 115 -20.30 -22.22 -1.27
CA THR A 115 -20.14 -22.58 -2.68
C THR A 115 -18.92 -23.47 -2.80
N ASP A 116 -19.05 -24.69 -3.34
CA ASP A 116 -17.94 -25.59 -3.73
C ASP A 116 -16.92 -24.95 -4.73
N ALA A 117 -17.01 -23.63 -4.95
CA ALA A 117 -16.23 -22.84 -5.88
C ALA A 117 -15.00 -22.19 -5.23
N ILE A 118 -15.03 -21.90 -3.92
CA ILE A 118 -13.88 -21.34 -3.17
C ILE A 118 -13.79 -22.10 -1.85
N ASP A 119 -12.67 -22.77 -1.62
CA ASP A 119 -12.41 -23.48 -0.37
C ASP A 119 -12.10 -22.48 0.75
N ALA A 120 -12.41 -22.83 2.01
CA ALA A 120 -12.16 -21.98 3.17
C ALA A 120 -10.69 -21.55 3.29
N ASP A 121 -9.76 -22.45 2.97
CA ASP A 121 -8.32 -22.17 2.96
C ASP A 121 -7.96 -21.09 1.91
N GLU A 122 -8.63 -21.08 0.75
CA GLU A 122 -8.39 -20.08 -0.31
C GLU A 122 -8.94 -18.70 0.09
N TYR A 123 -10.10 -18.69 0.77
CA TYR A 123 -10.64 -17.47 1.38
C TYR A 123 -9.68 -16.90 2.43
N GLU A 124 -9.30 -17.68 3.43
CA GLU A 124 -8.41 -17.24 4.52
C GLU A 124 -7.06 -16.77 3.99
N ALA A 125 -6.50 -17.47 3.00
CA ALA A 125 -5.26 -17.06 2.35
C ALA A 125 -5.42 -15.69 1.68
N LYS A 126 -6.54 -15.43 0.99
CA LYS A 126 -6.77 -14.14 0.33
C LYS A 126 -7.00 -13.00 1.31
N VAL A 127 -7.76 -13.23 2.39
CA VAL A 127 -7.94 -12.22 3.45
C VAL A 127 -6.59 -11.85 4.04
N THR A 128 -5.80 -12.85 4.45
CA THR A 128 -4.49 -12.62 5.06
C THR A 128 -3.52 -11.92 4.09
N GLN A 129 -3.58 -12.24 2.79
CA GLN A 129 -2.80 -11.52 1.78
C GLN A 129 -3.19 -10.04 1.70
N LEU A 130 -4.50 -9.72 1.65
CA LEU A 130 -4.97 -8.34 1.58
C LEU A 130 -4.57 -7.53 2.82
N THR A 131 -4.68 -8.12 4.02
CA THR A 131 -4.27 -7.48 5.28
C THR A 131 -2.78 -7.19 5.31
N ASP A 132 -1.95 -8.15 4.91
CA ASP A 132 -0.50 -7.97 4.86
C ASP A 132 -0.06 -6.95 3.82
N GLU A 133 -0.63 -6.99 2.62
CA GLU A 133 -0.35 -6.02 1.56
C GLU A 133 -0.80 -4.61 1.98
N ALA A 134 -1.95 -4.46 2.63
CA ALA A 134 -2.44 -3.17 3.14
C ALA A 134 -1.53 -2.60 4.23
N SER A 135 -1.13 -3.43 5.20
CA SER A 135 -0.20 -3.01 6.25
C SER A 135 1.17 -2.64 5.67
N THR A 136 1.64 -3.37 4.65
CA THR A 136 2.91 -3.06 3.96
C THR A 136 2.83 -1.73 3.21
N LEU A 137 1.72 -1.47 2.50
CA LEU A 137 1.50 -0.21 1.80
C LEU A 137 1.51 1.00 2.75
N GLU A 138 0.79 0.94 3.86
CA GLU A 138 0.76 2.00 4.88
C GLU A 138 2.16 2.31 5.42
N ASN A 139 2.88 1.23 5.75
CA ASN A 139 4.23 1.24 6.26
C ASN A 139 5.22 1.89 5.29
N LEU A 140 5.18 1.51 4.01
CA LEU A 140 6.04 2.08 2.97
C LEU A 140 5.65 3.52 2.61
N GLY A 141 4.35 3.86 2.68
CA GLY A 141 3.91 5.25 2.54
C GLY A 141 4.51 6.16 3.61
N THR A 142 4.58 5.69 4.85
CA THR A 142 5.23 6.44 5.93
C THR A 142 6.72 6.62 5.68
N ASP A 143 7.43 5.57 5.25
CA ASP A 143 8.86 5.66 4.95
C ASP A 143 9.13 6.58 3.74
N ALA A 144 8.27 6.54 2.73
CA ALA A 144 8.34 7.45 1.59
C ALA A 144 8.21 8.93 2.00
N THR A 145 7.30 9.25 2.92
CA THR A 145 7.18 10.59 3.51
C THR A 145 8.46 11.02 4.24
N ASP A 146 9.02 10.13 5.06
CA ASP A 146 10.26 10.43 5.79
C ASP A 146 11.46 10.62 4.83
N ILE A 147 11.54 9.85 3.74
CA ILE A 147 12.57 10.04 2.70
C ILE A 147 12.38 11.40 2.02
N HIS A 148 11.14 11.75 1.63
CA HIS A 148 10.82 13.05 1.07
C HIS A 148 11.28 14.21 1.98
N ASP A 149 10.98 14.11 3.28
CA ASP A 149 11.37 15.10 4.26
C ASP A 149 12.90 15.17 4.43
N GLY A 150 13.58 14.02 4.42
CA GLY A 150 15.04 13.94 4.42
C GLY A 150 15.68 14.60 3.20
N VAL A 151 15.15 14.36 2.00
CA VAL A 151 15.64 14.99 0.76
C VAL A 151 15.35 16.50 0.77
N SER A 152 14.21 16.92 1.30
CA SER A 152 13.88 18.35 1.47
C SER A 152 14.88 19.07 2.38
N LEU A 153 15.29 18.43 3.49
CA LEU A 153 16.33 18.96 4.38
C LEU A 153 17.70 19.06 3.69
N ILE A 154 18.04 18.12 2.80
CA ILE A 154 19.28 18.20 2.01
C ILE A 154 19.27 19.44 1.09
N GLU A 155 18.16 19.71 0.42
CA GLU A 155 18.03 20.90 -0.44
C GLU A 155 18.07 22.20 0.38
N GLU A 156 17.47 22.21 1.58
CA GLU A 156 17.59 23.34 2.52
C GLU A 156 19.06 23.56 2.90
N ALA A 157 19.78 22.52 3.34
CA ALA A 157 21.20 22.62 3.72
C ALA A 157 22.07 23.19 2.59
N ARG A 158 21.79 22.83 1.33
CA ARG A 158 22.46 23.39 0.14
C ARG A 158 22.20 24.87 -0.06
N GLU A 159 20.96 25.31 0.17
CA GLU A 159 20.61 26.73 0.11
C GLU A 159 21.36 27.51 1.20
N GLU A 160 21.42 26.97 2.43
CA GLU A 160 22.15 27.57 3.54
C GLU A 160 23.66 27.70 3.24
N GLU A 161 24.28 26.65 2.68
CA GLU A 161 25.67 26.69 2.22
C GLU A 161 25.88 27.77 1.13
N GLY A 162 24.96 27.84 0.16
CA GLY A 162 24.97 28.86 -0.90
C GLY A 162 24.85 30.30 -0.39
N GLU A 163 24.19 30.49 0.74
CA GLU A 163 24.07 31.77 1.45
C GLU A 163 25.23 32.07 2.41
N GLY A 164 26.16 31.11 2.60
CA GLY A 164 27.29 31.22 3.51
C GLY A 164 26.94 30.99 4.99
N ARG A 165 25.79 30.34 5.24
CA ARG A 165 25.30 29.91 6.57
C ARG A 165 25.77 28.48 6.85
N TYR A 166 27.09 28.31 6.98
CA TYR A 166 27.71 26.97 7.02
C TYR A 166 27.39 26.19 8.30
N ASP A 167 27.35 26.86 9.46
CA ASP A 167 26.98 26.21 10.73
C ASP A 167 25.53 25.68 10.64
N GLU A 168 24.61 26.48 10.10
CA GLU A 168 23.23 26.06 9.86
C GLU A 168 23.13 24.92 8.84
N ALA A 169 23.87 25.02 7.72
CA ALA A 169 23.92 23.97 6.70
C ALA A 169 24.38 22.62 7.27
N ALA A 170 25.38 22.64 8.17
CA ALA A 170 25.84 21.43 8.85
C ALA A 170 24.74 20.85 9.77
N ASP A 171 24.12 21.67 10.62
CA ASP A 171 23.04 21.23 11.52
C ASP A 171 21.83 20.66 10.74
N THR A 172 21.47 21.27 9.61
CA THR A 172 20.38 20.80 8.75
C THR A 172 20.73 19.48 8.06
N ALA A 173 21.97 19.35 7.56
CA ALA A 173 22.44 18.12 6.94
C ALA A 173 22.55 16.95 7.94
N ASP A 174 23.00 17.20 9.19
CA ASP A 174 23.03 16.20 10.25
C ASP A 174 21.64 15.62 10.53
N ARG A 175 20.62 16.50 10.62
CA ARG A 175 19.21 16.08 10.79
C ARG A 175 18.70 15.24 9.62
N ALA A 176 19.09 15.58 8.38
CA ALA A 176 18.73 14.79 7.22
C ALA A 176 19.38 13.40 7.26
N TYR A 177 20.67 13.33 7.62
CA TYR A 177 21.40 12.07 7.78
C TYR A 177 20.75 11.17 8.84
N GLU A 178 20.42 11.71 10.02
CA GLU A 178 19.77 10.95 11.09
C GLU A 178 18.43 10.37 10.63
N LEU A 179 17.56 11.20 10.02
CA LEU A 179 16.26 10.76 9.55
C LEU A 179 16.36 9.66 8.48
N LEU A 180 17.23 9.85 7.48
CA LEU A 180 17.36 8.91 6.36
C LEU A 180 18.02 7.59 6.80
N SER A 181 18.97 7.63 7.74
CA SER A 181 19.56 6.42 8.34
C SER A 181 18.52 5.64 9.14
N ASP A 182 17.69 6.34 9.92
CA ASP A 182 16.58 5.72 10.65
C ASP A 182 15.55 5.07 9.72
N VAL A 183 15.34 5.62 8.52
CA VAL A 183 14.47 5.01 7.50
C VAL A 183 15.12 3.78 6.88
N GLU A 184 16.40 3.86 6.49
CA GLU A 184 17.18 2.73 5.96
C GLU A 184 17.11 1.52 6.90
N ASP A 185 17.40 1.73 8.19
CA ASP A 185 17.35 0.67 9.21
C ASP A 185 15.95 0.04 9.32
N ARG A 186 14.88 0.86 9.28
CA ARG A 186 13.51 0.35 9.32
C ARG A 186 13.12 -0.43 8.08
N LEU A 187 13.62 -0.05 6.91
CA LEU A 187 13.35 -0.76 5.66
C LEU A 187 14.12 -2.08 5.60
N ASP A 188 15.37 -2.14 6.07
CA ASP A 188 16.16 -3.39 6.18
C ASP A 188 15.49 -4.41 7.12
N ASP A 189 15.03 -3.95 8.29
CA ASP A 189 14.27 -4.78 9.23
C ASP A 189 12.97 -5.30 8.59
N ARG A 190 12.23 -4.44 7.88
CA ARG A 190 10.96 -4.81 7.24
C ARG A 190 11.14 -5.76 6.06
N LEU A 191 12.15 -5.57 5.23
CA LEU A 191 12.49 -6.49 4.14
C LEU A 191 12.84 -7.87 4.68
N SER A 192 13.59 -7.92 5.79
CA SER A 192 13.97 -9.18 6.45
C SER A 192 12.77 -9.95 7.02
N ASP A 193 11.77 -9.23 7.51
CA ASP A 193 10.53 -9.79 8.09
C ASP A 193 9.34 -9.75 7.11
N LEU A 194 9.57 -9.44 5.82
CA LEU A 194 8.51 -9.29 4.83
C LEU A 194 7.80 -10.63 4.63
N PRO A 195 6.47 -10.68 4.78
CA PRO A 195 5.73 -11.92 4.59
C PRO A 195 5.67 -12.27 3.09
N ASP A 196 5.87 -13.56 2.76
CA ASP A 196 5.81 -14.08 1.36
C ASP A 196 4.58 -13.59 0.56
N ARG A 197 3.47 -13.34 1.26
CA ARG A 197 2.19 -12.89 0.64
C ARG A 197 2.14 -11.40 0.30
N ALA A 198 3.12 -10.62 0.75
CA ALA A 198 3.35 -9.21 0.39
C ALA A 198 4.61 -9.02 -0.46
N GLU A 199 5.16 -10.11 -1.05
CA GLU A 199 6.36 -10.08 -1.92
C GLU A 199 6.28 -9.05 -3.06
N ALA A 200 5.05 -8.68 -3.48
CA ALA A 200 4.83 -7.64 -4.47
C ALA A 200 5.43 -6.27 -4.09
N PHE A 201 5.72 -6.04 -2.81
CA PHE A 201 6.34 -4.81 -2.33
C PHE A 201 7.85 -4.91 -2.09
N GLU A 202 8.46 -6.10 -2.24
CA GLU A 202 9.88 -6.33 -1.95
C GLU A 202 10.77 -5.41 -2.78
N ASP A 203 10.58 -5.40 -4.10
CA ASP A 203 11.39 -4.58 -5.02
C ASP A 203 11.33 -3.08 -4.68
N ILE A 204 10.13 -2.56 -4.41
CA ILE A 204 9.97 -1.12 -4.14
C ILE A 204 10.47 -0.75 -2.73
N ALA A 205 10.39 -1.66 -1.76
CA ALA A 205 10.98 -1.46 -0.45
C ALA A 205 12.51 -1.44 -0.52
N ASP A 206 13.13 -2.31 -1.33
CA ASP A 206 14.57 -2.32 -1.60
C ASP A 206 15.00 -1.02 -2.30
N ASP A 207 14.27 -0.59 -3.34
CA ASP A 207 14.51 0.67 -4.04
C ASP A 207 14.46 1.90 -3.10
N LEU A 208 13.48 1.96 -2.20
CA LEU A 208 13.35 3.03 -1.20
C LEU A 208 14.48 2.98 -0.16
N MET A 209 14.93 1.79 0.24
CA MET A 209 16.04 1.60 1.17
C MET A 209 17.35 2.10 0.57
N ASP A 210 17.64 1.70 -0.67
CA ASP A 210 18.80 2.15 -1.43
C ASP A 210 18.79 3.68 -1.61
N LEU A 211 17.61 4.25 -1.88
CA LEU A 211 17.43 5.70 -1.98
C LEU A 211 17.72 6.39 -0.64
N ALA A 212 17.16 5.90 0.48
CA ALA A 212 17.41 6.45 1.81
C ALA A 212 18.91 6.44 2.14
N SER A 213 19.57 5.30 1.95
CA SER A 213 21.01 5.13 2.17
C SER A 213 21.85 6.09 1.31
N SER A 214 21.53 6.19 0.02
CA SER A 214 22.23 7.10 -0.90
C SER A 214 22.06 8.57 -0.50
N ARG A 215 20.87 8.97 -0.04
CA ARG A 215 20.60 10.34 0.40
C ARG A 215 21.21 10.64 1.77
N ALA A 216 21.26 9.67 2.68
CA ALA A 216 21.97 9.80 3.95
C ALA A 216 23.46 10.09 3.70
N ALA A 217 24.11 9.34 2.82
CA ALA A 217 25.51 9.58 2.44
C ALA A 217 25.71 10.97 1.80
N GLU A 218 24.73 11.46 1.05
CA GLU A 218 24.76 12.82 0.49
C GLU A 218 24.68 13.90 1.58
N ALA A 219 23.83 13.71 2.58
CA ALA A 219 23.72 14.58 3.75
C ALA A 219 25.01 14.59 4.58
N GLU A 220 25.61 13.42 4.84
CA GLU A 220 26.89 13.29 5.56
C GLU A 220 28.00 14.10 4.88
N VAL A 221 28.06 14.08 3.53
CA VAL A 221 29.05 14.86 2.78
C VAL A 221 28.88 16.37 2.97
N ILE A 222 27.63 16.86 3.04
CA ILE A 222 27.34 18.28 3.28
C ILE A 222 27.74 18.65 4.71
N TYR A 223 27.36 17.83 5.69
CA TYR A 223 27.76 18.01 7.09
C TYR A 223 29.28 18.10 7.23
N ASP A 224 30.02 17.11 6.74
CA ASP A 224 31.48 17.04 6.83
C ASP A 224 32.18 18.23 6.16
N SER A 225 31.58 18.77 5.09
CA SER A 225 32.13 19.92 4.36
C SER A 225 31.94 21.24 5.11
N ASN A 226 30.98 21.30 6.04
CA ASN A 226 30.56 22.52 6.74
C ASN A 226 30.85 22.50 8.26
N SER A 227 31.31 21.38 8.81
CA SER A 227 31.70 21.19 10.24
C SER A 227 33.12 21.61 10.63
#